data_AF-A0A847AYW0-F1
#
_entry.id   AF-A0A847AYW0-F1
#
_cell.length_a   1.000
_cell.length_b   1.000
_cell.length_c   1.000
_cell.angle_alpha   90.00
_cell.angle_beta   90.00
_cell.angle_gamma   90.00
#
_symmetry.space_group_name_H-M   'P 1'
#
loop_
_entity.id
_entity.type
_entity.pdbx_description
1 polymer ?
#
loop_
_entity_poly.entity_id
_entity_poly.type
_entity_poly.pdbx_seq_one_letter_code
_entity_poly.pdbx_strand_id
1 'polypeptide(L)'
;MNKTICTFLVAALLIFLPLSGAEAAVTEILDRGVASYLKGDYPPAIKDFERVLEMEDNERARRLLHNSYLEEGELLFNRGRFEEAREYCIRALRLDQESSAAESLLRRAEEKIESEATPEPPPPPAPDPAIKNLQREAAAQRSANTSLRGQISTLRAQRDSLSAELKVLKEKLEESSEDMKAVEDRAHRNTRLLLYVAGGILAIFIALFVSLFIALSRLREVAEDSNIQLEDLDEKFDARIREAEEDTDALEERVARSINTMIDGQREAVKRVSFSASGQAKKDLEAIKDMLEKQFDENTERLLDLLNVQAAALSKEASEKIELTGEGGRDVITDVDMNIRSRADGVEIIPRTVTDSNIAEKMLRPYLKDPSSRVRANALIAIYSYNPDLAMQTLKNMADSSDKWMRLSAAWAAGE
;
A
#
# COMPACT_ATOMS: atom_id res chain seq x y z
N MET A 1 -3.99 -0.52 21.81
CA MET A 1 -4.24 -0.09 20.41
C MET A 1 -4.02 1.41 20.34
N ASN A 2 -2.89 1.84 19.75
CA ASN A 2 -2.38 3.21 19.90
C ASN A 2 -3.26 4.24 19.16
N LYS A 3 -3.68 5.29 19.87
CA LYS A 3 -4.49 6.41 19.31
C LYS A 3 -3.81 7.10 18.13
N THR A 4 -2.49 7.04 18.05
CA THR A 4 -1.66 7.50 16.93
C THR A 4 -1.84 6.66 15.67
N ILE A 5 -2.05 5.34 15.79
CA ILE A 5 -2.27 4.46 14.63
C ILE A 5 -3.67 4.70 14.04
N CYS A 6 -4.69 4.90 14.89
CA CYS A 6 -6.04 5.25 14.43
C CYS A 6 -6.10 6.62 13.72
N THR A 7 -5.36 7.61 14.18
CA THR A 7 -5.36 8.95 13.57
C THR A 7 -4.66 8.97 12.21
N PHE A 8 -3.56 8.21 12.05
CA PHE A 8 -2.93 8.03 10.75
C PHE A 8 -3.78 7.21 9.77
N LEU A 9 -4.48 6.17 10.24
CA LEU A 9 -5.41 5.38 9.40
C LEU A 9 -6.60 6.21 8.92
N VAL A 10 -7.19 7.05 9.78
CA VAL A 10 -8.31 7.93 9.39
C VAL A 10 -7.85 9.05 8.45
N ALA A 11 -6.66 9.61 8.65
CA ALA A 11 -6.09 10.61 7.75
C ALA A 11 -5.72 10.02 6.38
N ALA A 12 -5.18 8.80 6.33
CA ALA A 12 -4.90 8.10 5.08
C ALA A 12 -6.19 7.69 4.34
N LEU A 13 -7.25 7.33 5.07
CA LEU A 13 -8.58 7.04 4.51
C LEU A 13 -9.28 8.30 3.96
N LEU A 14 -8.99 9.48 4.52
CA LEU A 14 -9.50 10.78 4.03
C LEU A 14 -8.76 11.30 2.79
N ILE A 15 -7.50 10.90 2.59
CA ILE A 15 -6.71 11.22 1.38
C ILE A 15 -7.06 10.27 0.22
N PHE A 16 -7.54 9.06 0.52
CA PHE A 16 -8.03 8.08 -0.46
C PHE A 16 -9.55 8.06 -0.61
N LEU A 17 -10.28 8.95 0.05
CA LEU A 17 -11.70 9.17 -0.22
C LEU A 17 -11.77 9.75 -1.64
N PRO A 18 -12.31 8.99 -2.61
CA PRO A 18 -12.24 9.43 -3.98
C PRO A 18 -13.08 10.69 -4.11
N LEU A 19 -12.52 11.72 -4.74
CA LEU A 19 -13.27 12.83 -5.34
C LEU A 19 -14.26 12.34 -6.44
N SER A 20 -14.59 11.04 -6.49
CA SER A 20 -15.41 10.40 -7.53
C SER A 20 -16.89 10.66 -7.40
N GLY A 21 -17.37 11.27 -6.29
CA GLY A 21 -18.79 11.60 -6.13
C GLY A 21 -19.28 12.59 -7.17
N ALA A 22 -18.43 13.55 -7.56
CA ALA A 22 -18.76 14.56 -8.57
C ALA A 22 -18.72 13.97 -10.00
N GLU A 23 -17.67 13.21 -10.34
CA GLU A 23 -17.56 12.57 -11.66
C GLU A 23 -18.67 11.55 -11.90
N ALA A 24 -19.00 10.73 -10.90
CA ALA A 24 -20.09 9.76 -11.01
C ALA A 24 -21.45 10.45 -11.26
N ALA A 25 -21.71 11.57 -10.58
CA ALA A 25 -22.93 12.35 -10.77
C ALA A 25 -23.02 12.97 -12.17
N VAL A 26 -21.92 13.49 -12.72
CA VAL A 26 -21.89 14.01 -14.09
C VAL A 26 -22.16 12.90 -15.11
N THR A 27 -21.50 11.75 -14.96
CA THR A 27 -21.70 10.62 -15.88
C THR A 27 -23.14 10.11 -15.86
N GLU A 28 -23.78 10.06 -14.70
CA GLU A 28 -25.19 9.64 -14.58
C GLU A 28 -26.14 10.60 -15.30
N ILE A 29 -25.95 11.92 -15.15
CA ILE A 29 -26.76 12.93 -15.84
C ILE A 29 -26.53 12.85 -17.36
N LEU A 30 -25.28 12.67 -17.79
CA LEU A 30 -24.94 12.54 -19.20
C LEU A 30 -25.60 11.30 -19.83
N ASP A 31 -25.54 10.16 -19.16
CA ASP A 31 -26.14 8.91 -19.64
C ASP A 31 -27.67 8.99 -19.69
N ARG A 32 -28.30 9.68 -18.73
CA ARG A 32 -29.74 9.96 -18.77
C ARG A 32 -30.13 10.87 -19.94
N GLY A 33 -29.32 11.90 -20.21
CA GLY A 33 -29.50 12.78 -21.37
C GLY A 33 -29.39 12.00 -22.69
N VAL A 34 -28.35 11.15 -22.82
CA VAL A 34 -28.17 10.27 -23.99
C VAL A 34 -29.36 9.33 -24.17
N ALA A 35 -29.86 8.73 -23.08
CA ALA A 35 -31.01 7.83 -23.15
C ALA A 35 -32.29 8.55 -23.60
N SER A 36 -32.49 9.81 -23.24
CA SER A 36 -33.62 10.64 -23.69
C SER A 36 -33.47 11.04 -25.16
N TYR A 37 -32.25 11.44 -25.56
CA TYR A 37 -31.92 11.75 -26.95
C TYR A 37 -32.19 10.57 -27.90
N LEU A 38 -31.76 9.36 -27.52
CA LEU A 38 -31.99 8.14 -28.32
C LEU A 38 -33.47 7.75 -28.44
N LYS A 39 -34.33 8.23 -27.53
CA LYS A 39 -35.79 8.05 -27.60
C LYS A 39 -36.48 9.11 -28.46
N GLY A 40 -35.75 10.12 -28.95
CA GLY A 40 -36.31 11.28 -29.66
C GLY A 40 -37.00 12.28 -28.74
N ASP A 41 -36.77 12.19 -27.42
CA ASP A 41 -37.30 13.13 -26.43
C ASP A 41 -36.23 14.19 -26.14
N TYR A 42 -36.15 15.18 -27.04
CA TYR A 42 -35.08 16.18 -27.04
C TYR A 42 -35.17 17.20 -25.89
N PRO A 43 -36.35 17.70 -25.45
CA PRO A 43 -36.41 18.68 -24.37
C PRO A 43 -35.83 18.20 -23.03
N PRO A 44 -36.09 16.97 -22.55
CA PRO A 44 -35.41 16.40 -21.39
C PRO A 44 -33.91 16.18 -21.62
N ALA A 45 -33.52 15.75 -22.82
CA ALA A 45 -32.11 15.55 -23.17
C ALA A 45 -31.31 16.86 -23.10
N ILE A 46 -31.87 17.94 -23.68
CA ILE A 46 -31.32 19.30 -23.64
C ILE A 46 -31.06 19.72 -22.19
N LYS A 47 -32.05 19.56 -21.31
CA LYS A 47 -31.94 19.93 -19.90
C LYS A 47 -30.81 19.19 -19.19
N ASP A 48 -30.64 17.90 -19.48
CA ASP A 48 -29.58 17.09 -18.89
C ASP A 48 -28.20 17.49 -19.41
N PHE A 49 -28.06 17.76 -20.71
CA PHE A 49 -26.79 18.21 -21.28
C PHE A 49 -26.41 19.63 -20.83
N GLU A 50 -27.37 20.56 -20.73
CA GLU A 50 -27.15 21.89 -20.15
C GLU A 50 -26.62 21.77 -18.71
N ARG A 51 -27.22 20.88 -17.91
CA ARG A 51 -26.79 20.63 -16.54
C ARG A 51 -25.38 20.04 -16.45
N VAL A 52 -24.99 19.18 -17.39
CA VAL A 52 -23.61 18.68 -17.46
C VAL A 52 -22.65 19.83 -17.73
N LEU A 53 -22.97 20.72 -18.67
CA LEU A 53 -22.13 21.88 -19.01
C LEU A 53 -22.08 22.96 -17.91
N GLU A 54 -23.09 23.03 -17.05
CA GLU A 54 -23.06 23.86 -15.83
C GLU A 54 -22.08 23.30 -14.78
N MET A 55 -21.87 21.98 -14.75
CA MET A 55 -21.01 21.30 -13.77
C MET A 55 -19.56 21.23 -14.22
N GLU A 56 -19.32 20.87 -15.49
CA GLU A 56 -18.00 20.75 -16.07
C GLU A 56 -18.00 21.07 -17.56
N ASP A 57 -16.86 21.54 -18.07
CA ASP A 57 -16.73 21.72 -19.51
C ASP A 57 -16.55 20.37 -20.21
N ASN A 58 -17.63 19.87 -20.82
CA ASN A 58 -17.67 18.55 -21.43
C ASN A 58 -17.98 18.63 -22.94
N GLU A 59 -16.98 18.36 -23.78
CA GLU A 59 -17.10 18.44 -25.25
C GLU A 59 -18.16 17.47 -25.80
N ARG A 60 -18.35 16.30 -25.17
CA ARG A 60 -19.37 15.34 -25.58
C ARG A 60 -20.77 15.87 -25.30
N ALA A 61 -21.00 16.43 -24.11
CA ALA A 61 -22.26 17.07 -23.77
C ALA A 61 -22.56 18.26 -24.70
N ARG A 62 -21.56 19.09 -25.02
CA ARG A 62 -21.69 20.23 -25.94
C ARG A 62 -22.15 19.80 -27.34
N ARG A 63 -21.54 18.77 -27.91
CA ARG A 63 -21.92 18.21 -29.22
C ARG A 63 -23.34 17.62 -29.21
N LEU A 64 -23.67 16.87 -28.15
CA LEU A 64 -25.01 16.28 -28.01
C LEU A 64 -26.09 17.34 -27.80
N LEU A 65 -25.79 18.40 -27.05
CA LEU A 65 -26.69 19.54 -26.88
C LEU A 65 -26.94 20.27 -28.21
N HIS A 66 -25.89 20.52 -28.99
CA HIS A 66 -26.00 21.09 -30.34
C HIS A 66 -26.95 20.25 -31.22
N ASN A 67 -26.73 18.93 -31.27
CA ASN A 67 -27.57 18.05 -32.07
C ASN A 67 -29.01 18.00 -31.55
N SER A 68 -29.21 18.03 -30.23
CA SER A 68 -30.56 18.05 -29.64
C SER A 68 -31.33 19.31 -29.99
N TYR A 69 -30.67 20.47 -30.02
CA TYR A 69 -31.29 21.72 -30.47
C TYR A 69 -31.67 21.68 -31.97
N LEU A 70 -30.81 21.11 -32.82
CA LEU A 70 -31.12 20.96 -34.25
C LEU A 70 -32.34 20.08 -34.49
N GLU A 71 -32.37 18.91 -33.86
CA GLU A 71 -33.45 17.94 -34.03
C GLU A 71 -34.79 18.47 -33.50
N GLU A 72 -34.80 19.12 -32.33
CA GLU A 72 -36.01 19.77 -31.81
C GLU A 72 -36.45 20.93 -32.73
N GLY A 73 -35.49 21.71 -33.24
CA GLY A 73 -35.75 22.75 -34.24
C GLY A 73 -36.42 22.21 -35.50
N GLU A 74 -35.95 21.07 -36.03
CA GLU A 74 -36.57 20.41 -37.18
C GLU A 74 -37.97 19.89 -36.88
N LEU A 75 -38.18 19.28 -35.70
CA LEU A 75 -39.51 18.84 -35.27
C LEU A 75 -40.49 20.00 -35.18
N LEU A 76 -40.07 21.13 -34.62
CA LEU A 76 -40.89 22.34 -34.52
C LEU A 76 -41.17 22.97 -35.89
N PHE A 77 -40.16 23.01 -36.77
CA PHE A 77 -40.31 23.47 -38.15
C PHE A 77 -41.36 22.64 -38.89
N ASN A 78 -41.29 21.31 -38.78
CA ASN A 78 -42.23 20.39 -39.41
C ASN A 78 -43.65 20.50 -38.84
N ARG A 79 -43.79 21.00 -37.60
CA ARG A 79 -45.07 21.32 -36.96
C ARG A 79 -45.60 22.72 -37.29
N GLY A 80 -44.90 23.49 -38.12
CA GLY A 80 -45.26 24.86 -38.48
C GLY A 80 -44.98 25.90 -37.38
N ARG A 81 -44.25 25.54 -36.33
CA ARG A 81 -43.86 26.45 -35.24
C ARG A 81 -42.53 27.11 -35.58
N PHE A 82 -42.54 27.96 -36.62
CA PHE A 82 -41.32 28.48 -37.23
C PHE A 82 -40.50 29.41 -36.32
N GLU A 83 -41.15 30.24 -35.50
CA GLU A 83 -40.44 31.12 -34.55
C GLU A 83 -39.68 30.34 -33.49
N GLU A 84 -40.29 29.28 -32.94
CA GLU A 84 -39.63 28.44 -31.93
C GLU A 84 -38.50 27.62 -32.56
N ALA A 85 -38.70 27.11 -33.79
CA ALA A 85 -37.64 26.45 -34.53
C ALA A 85 -36.44 27.38 -34.75
N ARG A 86 -36.70 28.65 -35.09
CA ARG A 86 -35.68 29.69 -35.22
C ARG A 86 -34.89 29.91 -33.92
N GLU A 87 -35.57 29.98 -32.77
CA GLU A 87 -34.87 30.10 -31.48
C GLU A 87 -33.91 28.93 -31.21
N TYR A 88 -34.34 27.70 -31.47
CA TYR A 88 -33.49 26.52 -31.28
C TYR A 88 -32.30 26.49 -32.25
N CYS A 89 -32.46 26.94 -33.50
CA CYS A 89 -31.35 27.09 -34.45
C CYS A 89 -30.31 28.11 -33.94
N ILE A 90 -30.76 29.23 -33.37
CA ILE A 90 -29.86 30.24 -32.78
C ILE A 90 -29.09 29.66 -31.59
N ARG A 91 -29.74 28.85 -30.74
CA ARG A 91 -29.05 28.19 -29.63
C ARG A 91 -28.02 27.16 -30.11
N ALA A 92 -28.32 26.42 -31.17
CA ALA A 92 -27.35 25.52 -31.81
C ALA A 92 -26.12 26.29 -32.35
N LEU A 93 -26.34 27.39 -33.08
CA LEU A 93 -25.25 28.23 -33.62
C LEU A 93 -24.36 28.89 -32.56
N ARG A 94 -24.88 29.08 -31.34
CA ARG A 94 -24.04 29.55 -30.20
C ARG A 94 -23.03 28.50 -29.73
N LEU A 95 -23.33 27.22 -29.92
CA LEU A 95 -22.45 26.11 -29.55
C LEU A 95 -21.46 25.78 -30.68
N ASP A 96 -21.92 25.86 -31.93
CA ASP A 96 -21.12 25.66 -33.13
C ASP A 96 -21.51 26.68 -34.20
N GLN A 97 -20.65 27.68 -34.39
CA GLN A 97 -20.90 28.80 -35.32
C GLN A 97 -20.78 28.38 -36.79
N GLU A 98 -20.14 27.25 -37.08
CA GLU A 98 -19.89 26.78 -38.45
C GLU A 98 -20.87 25.68 -38.89
N SER A 99 -21.94 25.47 -38.10
CA SER A 99 -22.95 24.44 -38.35
C SER A 99 -23.83 24.79 -39.57
N SER A 100 -23.44 24.27 -40.74
CA SER A 100 -24.19 24.46 -42.00
C SER A 100 -25.64 23.97 -41.91
N ALA A 101 -25.90 22.93 -41.10
CA ALA A 101 -27.24 22.42 -40.86
C ALA A 101 -28.10 23.45 -40.13
N ALA A 102 -27.58 24.06 -39.06
CA ALA A 102 -28.29 25.07 -38.28
C ALA A 102 -28.56 26.34 -39.08
N GLU A 103 -27.59 26.81 -39.87
CA GLU A 103 -27.78 27.95 -40.78
C GLU A 103 -28.86 27.68 -41.82
N SER A 104 -28.84 26.49 -42.43
CA SER A 104 -29.80 26.12 -43.48
C SER A 104 -31.24 26.05 -42.93
N LEU A 105 -31.42 25.53 -41.72
CA LEU A 105 -32.71 25.41 -41.05
C LEU A 105 -33.20 26.79 -40.58
N LEU A 106 -32.31 27.62 -40.04
CA LEU A 106 -32.61 29.00 -39.66
C LEU A 106 -33.13 29.81 -40.85
N ARG A 107 -32.42 29.78 -41.99
CA ARG A 107 -32.84 30.48 -43.21
C ARG A 107 -34.23 30.01 -43.67
N ARG A 108 -34.47 28.70 -43.69
CA ARG A 108 -35.78 28.14 -44.08
C ARG A 108 -36.90 28.58 -43.12
N ALA A 109 -36.61 28.66 -41.81
CA ALA A 109 -37.56 29.13 -40.81
C ALA A 109 -37.90 30.61 -41.02
N GLU A 110 -36.89 31.46 -41.27
CA GLU A 110 -37.07 32.89 -41.53
C GLU A 110 -37.85 33.16 -42.82
N GLU A 111 -37.57 32.43 -43.90
CA GLU A 111 -38.34 32.51 -45.16
C GLU A 111 -39.83 32.19 -44.92
N LYS A 112 -40.13 31.20 -44.07
CA LYS A 112 -41.51 30.83 -43.76
C LYS A 112 -42.22 31.89 -42.93
N ILE A 113 -41.55 32.42 -41.91
CA ILE A 113 -42.06 33.52 -41.08
C ILE A 113 -42.36 34.75 -41.94
N GLU A 114 -41.47 35.10 -42.87
CA GLU A 114 -41.66 36.25 -43.76
C GLU A 114 -42.79 36.01 -44.77
N SER A 115 -42.94 34.79 -45.29
CA SER A 115 -44.04 34.43 -46.20
C SER A 115 -45.43 34.44 -45.51
N GLU A 116 -45.49 34.18 -44.20
CA GLU A 116 -46.74 34.24 -43.41
C GLU A 116 -47.13 35.69 -43.03
N ALA A 117 -46.19 36.64 -43.12
CA ALA A 117 -46.39 38.04 -42.78
C ALA A 117 -46.97 38.92 -43.91
N THR A 118 -47.03 38.42 -45.15
CA THR A 118 -47.57 39.17 -46.31
C THR A 118 -48.94 38.67 -46.77
N PRO A 119 -50.03 39.47 -46.66
CA PRO A 119 -51.32 39.11 -47.23
C PRO A 119 -51.35 39.36 -48.75
N GLU A 120 -51.59 38.32 -49.56
CA GLU A 120 -51.78 38.46 -51.01
C GLU A 120 -53.07 39.23 -51.38
N PRO A 121 -53.04 40.19 -52.34
CA PRO A 121 -54.22 40.87 -52.84
C PRO A 121 -54.95 40.08 -53.96
N PRO A 122 -56.27 40.28 -54.14
CA PRO A 122 -57.11 39.45 -55.00
C PRO A 122 -56.97 39.82 -56.50
N PRO A 123 -57.13 38.87 -57.44
CA PRO A 123 -56.99 39.15 -58.87
C PRO A 123 -58.29 39.71 -59.49
N PRO A 124 -58.21 40.76 -60.35
CA PRO A 124 -59.35 41.25 -61.13
C PRO A 124 -59.46 40.58 -62.54
N PRO A 125 -60.60 40.77 -63.24
CA PRO A 125 -61.22 39.75 -64.11
C PRO A 125 -60.81 39.81 -65.60
N ALA A 126 -61.04 38.69 -66.29
CA ALA A 126 -60.73 38.46 -67.70
C ALA A 126 -61.84 38.91 -68.69
N PRO A 127 -61.51 39.24 -69.95
CA PRO A 127 -62.48 39.34 -71.05
C PRO A 127 -62.48 38.14 -72.04
N ASP A 128 -63.71 37.70 -72.35
CA ASP A 128 -64.36 36.98 -73.47
C ASP A 128 -63.71 35.75 -74.21
N PRO A 129 -64.38 34.57 -74.32
CA PRO A 129 -63.72 33.26 -74.51
C PRO A 129 -63.80 32.58 -75.90
N ALA A 130 -64.47 33.12 -76.93
CA ALA A 130 -64.95 32.21 -78.00
C ALA A 130 -63.95 31.81 -79.12
N ILE A 131 -62.85 32.53 -79.37
CA ILE A 131 -61.92 32.22 -80.50
C ILE A 131 -60.47 32.03 -80.05
N LYS A 132 -60.10 32.52 -78.85
CA LYS A 132 -58.76 32.34 -78.27
C LYS A 132 -58.60 31.01 -77.52
N ASN A 133 -59.69 30.38 -77.09
CA ASN A 133 -59.64 29.19 -76.22
C ASN A 133 -59.15 27.93 -76.94
N LEU A 134 -59.46 27.71 -78.22
CA LEU A 134 -58.93 26.57 -78.97
C LEU A 134 -57.42 26.69 -79.27
N GLN A 135 -56.93 27.90 -79.58
CA GLN A 135 -55.50 28.14 -79.80
C GLN A 135 -54.72 28.23 -78.48
N ARG A 136 -55.32 28.77 -77.41
CA ARG A 136 -54.75 28.77 -76.06
C ARG A 136 -54.78 27.39 -75.42
N GLU A 137 -55.78 26.57 -75.61
CA GLU A 137 -55.80 25.19 -75.11
C GLU A 137 -54.76 24.33 -75.84
N ALA A 138 -54.63 24.45 -77.17
CA ALA A 138 -53.59 23.74 -77.90
C ALA A 138 -52.17 24.24 -77.59
N ALA A 139 -51.98 25.56 -77.44
CA ALA A 139 -50.70 26.13 -77.03
C ALA A 139 -50.38 25.88 -75.54
N ALA A 140 -51.38 25.89 -74.66
CA ALA A 140 -51.25 25.58 -73.23
C ALA A 140 -51.04 24.08 -73.01
N GLN A 141 -51.67 23.20 -73.78
CA GLN A 141 -51.37 21.76 -73.76
C GLN A 141 -49.98 21.48 -74.32
N ARG A 142 -49.52 22.23 -75.32
CA ARG A 142 -48.13 22.13 -75.81
C ARG A 142 -47.14 22.64 -74.78
N SER A 143 -47.35 23.82 -74.19
CA SER A 143 -46.47 24.36 -73.14
C SER A 143 -46.52 23.50 -71.87
N ALA A 144 -47.68 22.96 -71.51
CA ALA A 144 -47.84 22.02 -70.40
C ALA A 144 -47.11 20.70 -70.69
N ASN A 145 -47.20 20.15 -71.91
CA ASN A 145 -46.43 18.96 -72.30
C ASN A 145 -44.92 19.22 -72.34
N THR A 146 -44.49 20.40 -72.79
CA THR A 146 -43.07 20.77 -72.78
C THR A 146 -42.56 20.96 -71.35
N SER A 147 -43.37 21.59 -70.48
CA SER A 147 -43.09 21.73 -69.04
C SER A 147 -43.02 20.38 -68.35
N LEU A 148 -44.00 19.48 -68.60
CA LEU A 148 -44.00 18.11 -68.08
C LEU A 148 -42.77 17.33 -68.54
N ARG A 149 -42.36 17.46 -69.82
CA ARG A 149 -41.13 16.82 -70.31
C ARG A 149 -39.89 17.37 -69.62
N GLY A 150 -39.84 18.67 -69.35
CA GLY A 150 -38.81 19.30 -68.54
C GLY A 150 -38.76 18.70 -67.14
N GLN A 151 -39.90 18.65 -66.44
CA GLN A 151 -40.02 18.05 -65.10
C GLN A 151 -39.65 16.55 -65.09
N ILE A 152 -40.04 15.78 -66.11
CA ILE A 152 -39.64 14.37 -66.22
C ILE A 152 -38.13 14.24 -66.42
N SER A 153 -37.50 15.13 -67.18
CA SER A 153 -36.04 15.12 -67.38
C SER A 153 -35.29 15.50 -66.10
N THR A 154 -35.76 16.49 -65.34
CA THR A 154 -35.15 16.87 -64.06
C THR A 154 -35.34 15.79 -63.00
N LEU A 155 -36.52 15.16 -62.93
CA LEU A 155 -36.77 14.02 -62.03
C LEU A 155 -35.91 12.81 -62.38
N ARG A 156 -35.67 12.53 -63.66
CA ARG A 156 -34.73 11.48 -64.08
C ARG A 156 -33.30 11.80 -63.66
N ALA A 157 -32.85 13.05 -63.87
CA ALA A 157 -31.53 13.49 -63.43
C ALA A 157 -31.37 13.40 -61.90
N GLN A 158 -32.40 13.78 -61.13
CA GLN A 158 -32.41 13.64 -59.67
C GLN A 158 -32.36 12.17 -59.24
N ARG A 159 -33.16 11.29 -59.86
CA ARG A 159 -33.12 9.84 -59.60
C ARG A 159 -31.72 9.27 -59.87
N ASP A 160 -31.10 9.66 -60.98
CA ASP A 160 -29.79 9.16 -61.37
C ASP A 160 -28.71 9.65 -60.40
N SER A 161 -28.76 10.91 -59.97
CA SER A 161 -27.94 11.48 -58.89
C SER A 161 -28.10 10.69 -57.59
N LEU A 162 -29.34 10.48 -57.15
CA LEU A 162 -29.64 9.76 -55.91
C LEU A 162 -29.18 8.30 -55.97
N SER A 163 -29.27 7.67 -57.15
CA SER A 163 -28.78 6.31 -57.36
C SER A 163 -27.26 6.21 -57.28
N ALA A 164 -26.54 7.23 -57.75
CA ALA A 164 -25.09 7.32 -57.66
C ALA A 164 -24.64 7.55 -56.21
N GLU A 165 -25.31 8.46 -55.50
CA GLU A 165 -25.07 8.70 -54.06
C GLU A 165 -25.33 7.44 -53.23
N LEU A 166 -26.44 6.73 -53.46
CA LEU A 166 -26.74 5.47 -52.79
C LEU A 166 -25.68 4.40 -53.03
N LYS A 167 -25.08 4.37 -54.23
CA LYS A 167 -24.01 3.42 -54.54
C LYS A 167 -22.75 3.72 -53.72
N VAL A 168 -22.33 4.98 -53.66
CA VAL A 168 -21.18 5.42 -52.85
C VAL A 168 -21.44 5.17 -51.36
N LEU A 169 -22.65 5.43 -50.88
CA LEU A 169 -23.01 5.22 -49.48
C LEU A 169 -22.97 3.74 -49.09
N LYS A 170 -23.43 2.84 -49.98
CA LYS A 170 -23.34 1.40 -49.78
C LYS A 170 -21.90 0.91 -49.71
N GLU A 171 -21.04 1.39 -50.61
CA GLU A 171 -19.62 1.02 -50.62
C GLU A 171 -18.92 1.47 -49.33
N LYS A 172 -19.19 2.70 -48.86
CA LYS A 172 -18.70 3.18 -47.55
C LYS A 172 -19.23 2.37 -46.37
N LEU A 173 -20.49 1.92 -46.44
CA LEU A 173 -21.09 1.10 -45.39
C LEU A 173 -20.46 -0.29 -45.34
N GLU A 174 -20.18 -0.89 -46.50
CA GLU A 174 -19.48 -2.17 -46.60
C GLU A 174 -18.07 -2.06 -46.04
N GLU A 175 -17.30 -1.05 -46.45
CA GLU A 175 -15.95 -0.73 -45.93
C GLU A 175 -15.97 -0.55 -44.40
N SER A 176 -16.89 0.28 -43.89
CA SER A 176 -17.05 0.48 -42.44
C SER A 176 -17.45 -0.80 -41.71
N SER A 177 -18.19 -1.71 -42.35
CA SER A 177 -18.56 -2.99 -41.75
C SER A 177 -17.37 -3.95 -41.65
N GLU A 178 -16.48 -3.93 -42.64
CA GLU A 178 -15.24 -4.73 -42.64
C GLU A 178 -14.27 -4.23 -41.58
N ASP A 179 -14.10 -2.91 -41.48
CA ASP A 179 -13.29 -2.29 -40.44
C ASP A 179 -13.82 -2.62 -39.04
N MET A 180 -15.15 -2.59 -38.86
CA MET A 180 -15.76 -2.93 -37.57
C MET A 180 -15.53 -4.39 -37.18
N LYS A 181 -15.60 -5.33 -38.13
CA LYS A 181 -15.23 -6.74 -37.89
C LYS A 181 -13.75 -6.88 -37.53
N ALA A 182 -12.87 -6.14 -38.21
CA ALA A 182 -11.44 -6.15 -37.91
C ALA A 182 -11.13 -5.60 -36.50
N VAL A 183 -11.88 -4.59 -36.04
CA VAL A 183 -11.80 -4.06 -34.67
C VAL A 183 -12.31 -5.07 -33.64
N GLU A 184 -13.44 -5.72 -33.91
CA GLU A 184 -14.00 -6.77 -33.05
C GLU A 184 -13.03 -7.96 -32.90
N ASP A 185 -12.43 -8.41 -34.01
CA ASP A 185 -11.39 -9.45 -34.00
C ASP A 185 -10.15 -9.04 -33.19
N ARG A 186 -9.73 -7.77 -33.29
CA ARG A 186 -8.63 -7.23 -32.45
C ARG A 186 -9.02 -7.24 -30.98
N ALA A 187 -10.24 -6.83 -30.65
CA ALA A 187 -10.73 -6.84 -29.28
C ALA A 187 -10.75 -8.27 -28.70
N HIS A 188 -11.28 -9.24 -29.45
CA HIS A 188 -11.27 -10.65 -29.02
C HIS A 188 -9.86 -11.22 -28.82
N ARG A 189 -8.90 -10.89 -29.69
CA ARG A 189 -7.50 -11.28 -29.51
C ARG A 189 -6.90 -10.68 -28.23
N ASN A 190 -7.12 -9.40 -27.98
CA ASN A 190 -6.62 -8.72 -26.78
C ASN A 190 -7.23 -9.30 -25.50
N THR A 191 -8.54 -9.60 -25.51
CA THR A 191 -9.22 -10.24 -24.37
C THR A 191 -8.65 -11.63 -24.06
N ARG A 192 -8.35 -12.44 -25.09
CA ARG A 192 -7.69 -13.74 -24.90
C ARG A 192 -6.28 -13.57 -24.32
N LEU A 193 -5.51 -12.60 -24.82
CA LEU A 193 -4.18 -12.30 -24.30
C LEU A 193 -4.24 -11.91 -22.81
N LEU A 194 -5.18 -11.05 -22.44
CA LEU A 194 -5.40 -10.64 -21.04
C LEU A 194 -5.74 -11.84 -20.15
N LEU A 195 -6.59 -12.77 -20.62
CA LEU A 195 -6.90 -14.00 -19.89
C LEU A 195 -5.66 -14.89 -19.68
N TYR A 196 -4.79 -15.02 -20.69
CA TYR A 196 -3.54 -15.78 -20.54
C TYR A 196 -2.57 -15.12 -19.55
N VAL A 197 -2.44 -13.80 -19.59
CA VAL A 197 -1.59 -13.05 -18.64
C VAL A 197 -2.15 -13.18 -17.21
N ALA A 198 -3.45 -13.00 -17.03
CA ALA A 198 -4.11 -13.17 -15.72
C ALA A 198 -3.95 -14.60 -15.19
N GLY A 199 -4.13 -15.62 -16.05
CA GLY A 199 -3.90 -17.01 -15.69
C GLY A 199 -2.44 -17.32 -15.31
N GLY A 200 -1.47 -16.73 -16.03
CA GLY A 200 -0.05 -16.86 -15.71
C GLY A 200 0.31 -16.23 -14.36
N ILE A 201 -0.21 -15.05 -14.06
CA ILE A 201 -0.04 -14.38 -12.76
C ILE A 201 -0.64 -15.25 -11.64
N LEU A 202 -1.84 -15.78 -11.84
CA LEU A 202 -2.49 -16.67 -10.86
C LEU A 202 -1.67 -17.93 -10.60
N ALA A 203 -1.09 -18.55 -11.63
CA ALA A 203 -0.22 -19.71 -11.48
C ALA A 203 1.04 -19.40 -10.66
N ILE A 204 1.63 -18.22 -10.86
CA ILE A 204 2.79 -17.76 -10.07
C ILE A 204 2.38 -17.59 -8.60
N PHE A 205 1.23 -16.98 -8.31
CA PHE A 205 0.74 -16.84 -6.94
C PHE A 205 0.49 -18.19 -6.26
N ILE A 206 -0.07 -19.17 -6.97
CA ILE A 206 -0.26 -20.53 -6.45
C ILE A 206 1.10 -21.17 -6.15
N ALA A 207 2.08 -21.04 -7.03
CA ALA A 207 3.42 -21.58 -6.80
C ALA A 207 4.11 -20.95 -5.58
N LEU A 208 4.00 -19.62 -5.43
CA LEU A 208 4.53 -18.90 -4.26
C LEU A 208 3.82 -19.32 -2.97
N PHE A 209 2.50 -19.50 -3.02
CA PHE A 209 1.72 -19.95 -1.87
C PHE A 209 2.12 -21.37 -1.43
N VAL A 210 2.29 -22.30 -2.38
CA VAL A 210 2.77 -23.66 -2.10
C VAL A 210 4.19 -23.62 -1.53
N SER A 211 5.08 -22.81 -2.09
CA SER A 211 6.45 -22.65 -1.58
C SER A 211 6.45 -22.10 -0.15
N LEU A 212 5.62 -21.10 0.15
CA LEU A 212 5.47 -20.53 1.48
C LEU A 212 4.91 -21.57 2.46
N PHE A 213 3.91 -22.34 2.04
CA PHE A 213 3.33 -23.40 2.84
C PHE A 213 4.38 -24.45 3.23
N ILE A 214 5.18 -24.91 2.28
CA ILE A 214 6.29 -25.85 2.55
C ILE A 214 7.31 -25.25 3.51
N ALA A 215 7.67 -23.98 3.34
CA ALA A 215 8.60 -23.29 4.25
C ALA A 215 8.05 -23.20 5.67
N LEU A 216 6.77 -22.87 5.84
CA LEU A 216 6.09 -22.83 7.14
C LEU A 216 6.00 -24.22 7.78
N SER A 217 5.71 -25.27 7.00
CA SER A 217 5.72 -26.65 7.50
C SER A 217 7.09 -27.06 8.04
N ARG A 218 8.18 -26.69 7.33
CA ARG A 218 9.56 -26.96 7.80
C ARG A 218 9.92 -26.17 9.05
N LEU A 219 9.53 -24.91 9.14
CA LEU A 219 9.77 -24.10 10.33
C LEU A 219 9.06 -24.69 11.55
N ARG A 220 7.86 -25.22 11.37
CA ARG A 220 7.13 -25.90 12.44
C ARG A 220 7.85 -27.16 12.91
N GLU A 221 8.34 -27.98 12.00
CA GLU A 221 9.11 -29.20 12.33
C GLU A 221 10.38 -28.86 13.13
N VAL A 222 11.14 -27.86 12.69
CA VAL A 222 12.34 -27.39 13.42
C VAL A 222 11.99 -26.82 14.79
N ALA A 223 10.85 -26.12 14.93
CA ALA A 223 10.39 -25.59 16.21
C ALA A 223 9.99 -26.72 17.17
N GLU A 224 9.33 -27.77 16.68
CA GLU A 224 8.99 -28.97 17.47
C GLU A 224 10.27 -29.70 17.93
N ASP A 225 11.24 -29.91 17.04
CA ASP A 225 12.54 -30.51 17.39
C ASP A 225 13.32 -29.67 18.42
N SER A 226 13.31 -28.35 18.26
CA SER A 226 13.98 -27.44 19.21
C SER A 226 13.32 -27.46 20.59
N ASN A 227 12.00 -27.59 20.64
CA ASN A 227 11.27 -27.69 21.90
C ASN A 227 11.59 -29.00 22.65
N ILE A 228 11.70 -30.12 21.93
CA ILE A 228 12.12 -31.41 22.50
C ILE A 228 13.55 -31.32 23.06
N GLN A 229 14.47 -30.65 22.36
CA GLN A 229 15.84 -30.47 22.85
C GLN A 229 15.92 -29.60 24.10
N LEU A 230 15.05 -28.59 24.21
CA LEU A 230 14.98 -27.75 25.41
C LEU A 230 14.46 -28.53 26.62
N GLU A 231 13.45 -29.40 26.44
CA GLU A 231 12.96 -30.28 27.52
C GLU A 231 14.03 -31.26 28.02
N ASP A 232 14.79 -31.90 27.13
CA ASP A 232 15.92 -32.80 27.51
C ASP A 232 17.05 -32.04 28.22
N LEU A 233 17.28 -30.78 27.86
CA LEU A 233 18.27 -29.94 28.51
C LEU A 233 17.82 -29.52 29.92
N ASP A 234 16.55 -29.17 30.08
CA ASP A 234 15.94 -28.81 31.37
C ASP A 234 16.03 -29.99 32.35
N GLU A 235 15.70 -31.21 31.89
CA GLU A 235 15.81 -32.43 32.70
C GLU A 235 17.27 -32.70 33.15
N LYS A 236 18.25 -32.45 32.27
CA LYS A 236 19.68 -32.57 32.62
C LYS A 236 20.16 -31.50 33.59
N PHE A 237 19.65 -30.27 33.47
CA PHE A 237 19.96 -29.20 34.41
C PHE A 237 19.38 -29.51 35.80
N ASP A 238 18.13 -29.98 35.87
CA ASP A 238 17.51 -30.40 37.13
C ASP A 238 18.27 -31.55 37.80
N ALA A 239 18.73 -32.54 37.04
CA ALA A 239 19.54 -33.64 37.57
C ALA A 239 20.87 -33.14 38.15
N ARG A 240 21.54 -32.20 37.46
CA ARG A 240 22.80 -31.58 37.91
C ARG A 240 22.60 -30.73 39.16
N ILE A 241 21.47 -30.03 39.27
CA ILE A 241 21.13 -29.23 40.46
C ILE A 241 20.95 -30.16 41.66
N ARG A 242 20.21 -31.27 41.52
CA ARG A 242 20.04 -32.24 42.62
C ARG A 242 21.35 -32.89 43.05
N GLU A 243 22.22 -33.25 42.11
CA GLU A 243 23.55 -33.80 42.41
C GLU A 243 24.40 -32.78 43.20
N ALA A 244 24.38 -31.51 42.78
CA ALA A 244 25.08 -30.45 43.49
C ALA A 244 24.51 -30.19 44.90
N GLU A 245 23.18 -30.25 45.07
CA GLU A 245 22.52 -30.15 46.38
C GLU A 245 22.95 -31.28 47.33
N GLU A 246 22.98 -32.53 46.83
CA GLU A 246 23.42 -33.69 47.61
C GLU A 246 24.90 -33.58 48.03
N ASP A 247 25.76 -33.11 47.12
CA ASP A 247 27.17 -32.86 47.42
C ASP A 247 27.36 -31.74 48.45
N THR A 248 26.55 -30.68 48.40
CA THR A 248 26.59 -29.61 49.40
C THR A 248 26.13 -30.10 50.78
N ASP A 249 25.04 -30.88 50.85
CA ASP A 249 24.56 -31.46 52.11
C ASP A 249 25.60 -32.40 52.73
N ALA A 250 26.24 -33.23 51.91
CA ALA A 250 27.32 -34.12 52.34
C ALA A 250 28.54 -33.33 52.86
N LEU A 251 28.86 -32.19 52.23
CA LEU A 251 29.93 -31.31 52.67
C LEU A 251 29.59 -30.65 54.01
N GLU A 252 28.37 -30.13 54.17
CA GLU A 252 27.89 -29.55 55.43
C GLU A 252 27.99 -30.57 56.58
N GLU A 253 27.56 -31.81 56.35
CA GLU A 253 27.63 -32.86 57.36
C GLU A 253 29.08 -33.21 57.74
N ARG A 254 30.00 -33.22 56.76
CA ARG A 254 31.44 -33.45 57.01
C ARG A 254 32.06 -32.31 57.80
N VAL A 255 31.72 -31.07 57.48
CA VAL A 255 32.18 -29.87 58.20
C VAL A 255 31.64 -29.87 59.63
N ALA A 256 30.35 -30.13 59.82
CA ALA A 256 29.73 -30.23 61.14
C ALA A 256 30.38 -31.32 62.01
N ARG A 257 30.65 -32.50 61.45
CA ARG A 257 31.39 -33.57 62.13
C ARG A 257 32.80 -33.13 62.53
N SER A 258 33.54 -32.50 61.61
CA SER A 258 34.89 -31.99 61.89
C SER A 258 34.90 -30.96 63.01
N ILE A 259 33.97 -29.99 62.98
CA ILE A 259 33.84 -28.97 64.02
C ILE A 259 33.55 -29.61 65.38
N ASN A 260 32.59 -30.54 65.46
CA ASN A 260 32.26 -31.22 66.71
C ASN A 260 33.46 -31.98 67.30
N THR A 261 34.22 -32.70 66.46
CA THR A 261 35.43 -33.41 66.94
C THR A 261 36.50 -32.44 67.45
N MET A 262 36.63 -31.27 66.84
CA MET A 262 37.58 -30.24 67.27
C MET A 262 37.17 -29.64 68.62
N ILE A 263 35.88 -29.31 68.78
CA ILE A 263 35.31 -28.80 70.03
C ILE A 263 35.51 -29.82 71.16
N ASP A 264 35.21 -31.10 70.93
CA ASP A 264 35.39 -32.14 71.94
C ASP A 264 36.86 -32.32 72.36
N GLY A 265 37.78 -32.31 71.39
CA GLY A 265 39.22 -32.38 71.65
C GLY A 265 39.73 -31.20 72.48
N GLN A 266 39.25 -29.99 72.20
CA GLN A 266 39.58 -28.81 73.00
C GLN A 266 38.98 -28.87 74.40
N ARG A 267 37.73 -29.33 74.54
CA ARG A 267 37.06 -29.50 75.83
C ARG A 267 37.79 -30.48 76.73
N GLU A 268 38.31 -31.57 76.17
CA GLU A 268 39.20 -32.49 76.88
C GLU A 268 40.51 -31.84 77.30
N ALA A 269 41.15 -31.04 76.42
CA ALA A 269 42.37 -30.34 76.75
C ALA A 269 42.17 -29.38 77.94
N VAL A 270 41.08 -28.61 77.94
CA VAL A 270 40.70 -27.72 79.05
C VAL A 270 40.49 -28.50 80.35
N LYS A 271 39.78 -29.64 80.31
CA LYS A 271 39.59 -30.51 81.49
C LYS A 271 40.91 -31.00 82.07
N ARG A 272 41.87 -31.41 81.23
CA ARG A 272 43.19 -31.87 81.68
C ARG A 272 43.95 -30.76 82.40
N VAL A 273 43.91 -29.54 81.88
CA VAL A 273 44.54 -28.38 82.53
C VAL A 273 43.87 -28.06 83.88
N SER A 274 42.54 -28.22 84.00
CA SER A 274 41.83 -27.98 85.27
C SER A 274 42.15 -28.97 86.40
N PHE A 275 42.56 -30.20 86.06
CA PHE A 275 42.80 -31.25 87.03
C PHE A 275 44.17 -31.12 87.74
N SER A 276 45.13 -30.38 87.15
CA SER A 276 46.50 -30.24 87.67
C SER A 276 46.76 -29.00 88.55
N ALA A 277 45.76 -28.15 88.79
CA ALA A 277 45.96 -26.84 89.43
C ALA A 277 45.60 -26.81 90.93
N SER A 278 46.48 -26.21 91.76
CA SER A 278 46.23 -25.91 93.18
C SER A 278 45.41 -24.61 93.35
N GLY A 279 44.91 -24.32 94.56
CA GLY A 279 43.79 -23.38 94.80
C GLY A 279 43.86 -21.98 94.17
N GLN A 280 45.03 -21.33 94.09
CA GLN A 280 45.17 -20.03 93.41
C GLN A 280 45.23 -20.19 91.89
N ALA A 281 45.90 -21.24 91.40
CA ALA A 281 45.98 -21.57 89.98
C ALA A 281 44.62 -21.97 89.39
N LYS A 282 43.68 -22.51 90.18
CA LYS A 282 42.30 -22.75 89.73
C LYS A 282 41.56 -21.47 89.40
N LYS A 283 41.75 -20.40 90.18
CA LYS A 283 41.03 -19.13 89.98
C LYS A 283 41.55 -18.38 88.75
N ASP A 284 42.88 -18.38 88.56
CA ASP A 284 43.51 -17.82 87.36
C ASP A 284 43.17 -18.67 86.12
N LEU A 285 43.05 -19.98 86.26
CA LEU A 285 42.63 -20.86 85.17
C LEU A 285 41.16 -20.69 84.80
N GLU A 286 40.26 -20.46 85.76
CA GLU A 286 38.84 -20.15 85.48
C GLU A 286 38.73 -18.82 84.70
N ALA A 287 39.51 -17.79 85.06
CA ALA A 287 39.54 -16.52 84.34
C ALA A 287 40.12 -16.67 82.92
N ILE A 288 41.18 -17.47 82.76
CA ILE A 288 41.75 -17.79 81.44
C ILE A 288 40.75 -18.60 80.61
N LYS A 289 40.02 -19.53 81.22
CA LYS A 289 38.97 -20.32 80.57
C LYS A 289 37.83 -19.44 80.09
N ASP A 290 37.31 -18.53 80.92
CA ASP A 290 36.26 -17.59 80.51
C ASP A 290 36.72 -16.66 79.37
N MET A 291 37.98 -16.19 79.42
CA MET A 291 38.56 -15.42 78.32
C MET A 291 38.68 -16.23 77.03
N LEU A 292 39.10 -17.49 77.11
CA LEU A 292 39.22 -18.38 75.96
C LEU A 292 37.85 -18.73 75.38
N GLU A 293 36.87 -19.10 76.21
CA GLU A 293 35.49 -19.37 75.77
C GLU A 293 34.90 -18.15 75.05
N LYS A 294 35.09 -16.95 75.61
CA LYS A 294 34.62 -15.71 74.96
C LYS A 294 35.33 -15.42 73.62
N GLN A 295 36.65 -15.64 73.54
CA GLN A 295 37.38 -15.49 72.27
C GLN A 295 36.98 -16.54 71.24
N PHE A 296 36.65 -17.76 71.67
CA PHE A 296 36.15 -18.79 70.79
C PHE A 296 34.80 -18.39 70.22
N ASP A 297 33.84 -17.99 71.06
CA ASP A 297 32.51 -17.56 70.64
C ASP A 297 32.60 -16.39 69.63
N GLU A 298 33.39 -15.36 69.92
CA GLU A 298 33.62 -14.22 69.02
C GLU A 298 34.28 -14.62 67.69
N ASN A 299 35.18 -15.61 67.70
CA ASN A 299 35.81 -16.10 66.47
C ASN A 299 34.87 -16.99 65.65
N THR A 300 34.00 -17.78 66.28
CA THR A 300 32.96 -18.56 65.57
C THR A 300 31.92 -17.66 64.91
N GLU A 301 31.46 -16.60 65.59
CA GLU A 301 30.53 -15.63 64.98
C GLU A 301 31.16 -14.93 63.77
N ARG A 302 32.42 -14.51 63.87
CA ARG A 302 33.15 -13.91 62.73
C ARG A 302 33.30 -14.86 61.54
N LEU A 303 33.52 -16.14 61.80
CA LEU A 303 33.61 -17.16 60.75
C LEU A 303 32.25 -17.38 60.06
N LEU A 304 31.16 -17.40 60.82
CA LEU A 304 29.79 -17.49 60.29
C LEU A 304 29.43 -16.25 59.46
N ASP A 305 29.81 -15.06 59.91
CA ASP A 305 29.60 -13.81 59.16
C ASP A 305 30.39 -13.81 57.84
N LEU A 306 31.66 -14.24 57.86
CA LEU A 306 32.46 -14.35 56.63
C LEU A 306 31.87 -15.37 55.64
N LEU A 307 31.38 -16.51 56.12
CA LEU A 307 30.70 -17.51 55.30
C LEU A 307 29.41 -16.96 54.68
N ASN A 308 28.60 -16.23 55.46
CA ASN A 308 27.37 -15.60 54.97
C ASN A 308 27.65 -14.51 53.92
N VAL A 309 28.70 -13.68 54.12
CA VAL A 309 29.12 -12.68 53.14
C VAL A 309 29.59 -13.33 51.83
N GLN A 310 30.30 -14.46 51.93
CA GLN A 310 30.79 -15.19 50.76
C GLN A 310 29.66 -15.90 50.00
N ALA A 311 28.69 -16.48 50.72
CA ALA A 311 27.47 -17.06 50.13
C ALA A 311 26.61 -15.98 49.43
N ALA A 312 26.48 -14.79 50.04
CA ALA A 312 25.76 -13.67 49.43
C ALA A 312 26.46 -13.10 48.19
N ALA A 313 27.80 -13.11 48.15
CA ALA A 313 28.58 -12.69 46.99
C ALA A 313 28.36 -13.63 45.79
N LEU A 314 28.38 -14.95 46.04
CA LEU A 314 28.12 -15.97 45.01
C LEU A 314 26.69 -15.92 44.46
N SER A 315 25.70 -15.59 45.31
CA SER A 315 24.31 -15.37 44.87
C SER A 315 24.14 -14.16 43.95
N LYS A 316 24.96 -13.11 44.15
CA LYS A 316 24.84 -11.84 43.43
C LYS A 316 25.44 -11.88 42.02
N GLU A 317 26.47 -12.71 41.79
CA GLU A 317 27.04 -12.92 40.46
C GLU A 317 26.13 -13.77 39.54
N ALA A 318 25.23 -14.59 40.09
CA ALA A 318 24.28 -15.39 39.31
C ALA A 318 23.02 -14.61 38.85
N SER A 319 22.80 -13.38 39.33
CA SER A 319 21.52 -12.66 39.20
C SER A 319 21.56 -11.36 38.38
N GLU A 320 22.62 -11.12 37.60
CA GLU A 320 22.58 -10.08 36.57
C GLU A 320 21.77 -10.58 35.35
N LYS A 321 20.45 -10.43 35.48
CA LYS A 321 19.47 -10.77 34.45
C LYS A 321 19.71 -9.87 33.23
N ILE A 322 20.40 -10.37 32.22
CA ILE A 322 20.55 -9.69 30.92
C ILE A 322 19.16 -9.67 30.26
N GLU A 323 18.37 -8.63 30.51
CA GLU A 323 17.16 -8.37 29.75
C GLU A 323 17.55 -7.97 28.33
N LEU A 324 17.32 -8.89 27.38
CA LEU A 324 17.30 -8.60 25.95
C LEU A 324 16.10 -7.69 25.67
N THR A 325 16.25 -6.39 25.92
CA THR A 325 15.30 -5.39 25.45
C THR A 325 15.33 -5.42 23.93
N GLY A 326 14.19 -5.74 23.31
CA GLY A 326 14.04 -5.87 21.85
C GLY A 326 14.13 -4.54 21.08
N GLU A 327 14.79 -3.53 21.64
CA GLU A 327 14.99 -2.21 21.07
C GLU A 327 16.47 -2.09 20.67
N GLY A 328 16.85 -2.76 19.57
CA GLY A 328 18.18 -2.56 18.98
C GLY A 328 18.36 -1.10 18.58
N GLY A 329 19.51 -0.49 18.89
CA GLY A 329 19.74 0.98 18.89
C GLY A 329 19.60 1.72 17.56
N ARG A 330 19.05 1.09 16.53
CA ARG A 330 18.88 1.62 15.17
C ARG A 330 17.46 1.41 14.65
N ASP A 331 16.49 2.03 15.31
CA ASP A 331 15.06 2.00 14.93
C ASP A 331 14.75 2.78 13.64
N VAL A 332 15.66 3.64 13.19
CA VAL A 332 15.44 4.55 12.05
C VAL A 332 15.64 3.87 10.69
N ILE A 333 16.43 2.78 10.63
CA ILE A 333 16.65 1.99 9.41
C ILE A 333 15.96 0.65 9.57
N THR A 334 14.72 0.56 9.11
CA THR A 334 13.84 -0.60 9.27
C THR A 334 14.15 -1.70 8.24
N ASP A 335 15.20 -2.47 8.47
CA ASP A 335 15.43 -3.71 7.72
C ASP A 335 14.33 -4.72 8.05
N VAL A 336 13.66 -5.29 7.05
CA VAL A 336 12.54 -6.25 7.22
C VAL A 336 13.05 -7.65 7.60
N ASP A 337 14.33 -7.94 7.36
CA ASP A 337 14.93 -9.25 7.59
C ASP A 337 15.30 -9.47 9.08
N MET A 338 14.63 -10.44 9.70
CA MET A 338 14.82 -10.83 11.09
C MET A 338 16.23 -11.37 11.36
N ASN A 339 16.86 -12.04 10.40
CA ASN A 339 18.20 -12.62 10.58
C ASN A 339 19.27 -11.52 10.69
N ILE A 340 19.13 -10.45 9.90
CA ILE A 340 20.03 -9.29 9.97
C ILE A 340 19.92 -8.60 11.33
N ARG A 341 18.71 -8.50 11.89
CA ARG A 341 18.48 -7.93 13.22
C ARG A 341 19.11 -8.77 14.31
N SER A 342 18.79 -10.07 14.37
CA SER A 342 19.37 -10.96 15.38
C SER A 342 20.90 -10.99 15.36
N ARG A 343 21.52 -10.90 14.18
CA ARG A 343 22.98 -10.79 14.06
C ARG A 343 23.52 -9.44 14.55
N ALA A 344 22.82 -8.35 14.24
CA ALA A 344 23.21 -7.02 14.71
C ALA A 344 23.09 -6.90 16.23
N ASP A 345 22.02 -7.44 16.82
CA ASP A 345 21.81 -7.48 18.27
C ASP A 345 22.88 -8.35 18.95
N GLY A 346 23.20 -9.49 18.35
CA GLY A 346 24.28 -10.37 18.82
C GLY A 346 25.64 -9.66 18.89
N VAL A 347 25.94 -8.80 17.91
CA VAL A 347 27.17 -8.00 17.91
C VAL A 347 27.20 -6.96 19.04
N GLU A 348 26.06 -6.34 19.37
CA GLU A 348 25.96 -5.36 20.45
C GLU A 348 26.15 -5.98 21.85
N ILE A 349 25.86 -7.27 22.00
CA ILE A 349 25.98 -7.98 23.29
C ILE A 349 27.44 -8.33 23.62
N ILE A 350 28.28 -8.55 22.61
CA ILE A 350 29.70 -8.92 22.80
C ILE A 350 30.43 -7.96 23.74
N PRO A 351 30.42 -6.62 23.53
CA PRO A 351 31.10 -5.69 24.44
C PRO A 351 30.51 -5.65 25.86
N ARG A 352 29.28 -6.15 26.08
CA ARG A 352 28.63 -6.20 27.39
C ARG A 352 28.95 -7.48 28.16
N THR A 353 29.34 -8.54 27.45
CA THR A 353 29.53 -9.89 28.01
C THR A 353 31.00 -10.28 28.11
N VAL A 354 31.83 -9.78 27.19
CA VAL A 354 33.26 -10.11 27.12
C VAL A 354 34.08 -8.94 27.63
N THR A 355 34.67 -9.10 28.82
CA THR A 355 35.53 -8.08 29.45
C THR A 355 36.96 -8.07 28.93
N ASP A 356 37.44 -9.19 28.36
CA ASP A 356 38.77 -9.28 27.76
C ASP A 356 38.79 -8.63 26.35
N SER A 357 39.54 -7.54 26.24
CA SER A 357 39.71 -6.76 25.00
C SER A 357 40.20 -7.60 23.81
N ASN A 358 41.15 -8.53 24.02
CA ASN A 358 41.70 -9.35 22.93
C ASN A 358 40.67 -10.35 22.40
N ILE A 359 39.86 -10.91 23.30
CA ILE A 359 38.82 -11.87 22.93
C ILE A 359 37.66 -11.13 22.25
N ALA A 360 37.22 -10.00 22.80
CA ALA A 360 36.18 -9.15 22.21
C ALA A 360 36.56 -8.71 20.79
N GLU A 361 37.79 -8.22 20.58
CA GLU A 361 38.27 -7.82 19.25
C GLU A 361 38.25 -9.00 18.27
N LYS A 362 38.71 -10.18 18.70
CA LYS A 362 38.73 -11.39 17.86
C LYS A 362 37.32 -11.84 17.47
N MET A 363 36.36 -11.71 18.38
CA MET A 363 34.95 -12.05 18.13
C MET A 363 34.26 -11.03 17.23
N LEU A 364 34.61 -9.74 17.31
CA LEU A 364 34.01 -8.67 16.51
C LEU A 364 34.56 -8.58 15.08
N ARG A 365 35.83 -8.94 14.86
CA ARG A 365 36.53 -8.85 13.56
C ARG A 365 35.78 -9.47 12.36
N PRO A 366 35.12 -10.64 12.44
CA PRO A 366 34.36 -11.19 11.32
C PRO A 366 33.23 -10.28 10.85
N TYR A 367 32.57 -9.58 11.77
CA TYR A 367 31.41 -8.73 11.49
C TYR A 367 31.78 -7.38 10.84
N LEU A 368 33.05 -6.97 10.89
CA LEU A 368 33.53 -5.80 10.14
C LEU A 368 33.52 -6.00 8.61
N LYS A 369 33.37 -7.26 8.15
CA LYS A 369 33.27 -7.62 6.73
C LYS A 369 31.87 -8.08 6.34
N ASP A 370 30.89 -7.92 7.22
CA ASP A 370 29.53 -8.39 7.01
C ASP A 370 28.88 -7.76 5.77
N PRO A 371 28.19 -8.51 4.89
CA PRO A 371 27.51 -7.92 3.75
C PRO A 371 26.42 -6.91 4.16
N SER A 372 25.82 -7.08 5.35
CA SER A 372 24.84 -6.11 5.86
C SER A 372 25.53 -4.85 6.37
N SER A 373 25.11 -3.69 5.87
CA SER A 373 25.60 -2.40 6.33
C SER A 373 25.23 -2.10 7.79
N ARG A 374 24.13 -2.68 8.29
CA ARG A 374 23.70 -2.56 9.69
C ARG A 374 24.60 -3.35 10.63
N VAL A 375 24.80 -4.64 10.35
CA VAL A 375 25.67 -5.50 11.17
C VAL A 375 27.10 -4.95 11.18
N ARG A 376 27.59 -4.50 10.02
CA ARG A 376 28.92 -3.92 9.89
C ARG A 376 29.08 -2.61 10.68
N ALA A 377 28.07 -1.74 10.67
CA ALA A 377 28.06 -0.50 11.46
C ALA A 377 28.05 -0.77 12.97
N ASN A 378 27.22 -1.71 13.43
CA ASN A 378 27.18 -2.09 14.84
C ASN A 378 28.52 -2.72 15.30
N ALA A 379 29.14 -3.54 14.46
CA ALA A 379 30.45 -4.12 14.75
C ALA A 379 31.55 -3.04 14.82
N LEU A 380 31.44 -2.00 13.99
CA LEU A 380 32.35 -0.87 14.01
C LEU A 380 32.24 -0.07 15.30
N ILE A 381 31.03 0.25 15.75
CA ILE A 381 30.80 0.95 17.03
C ILE A 381 31.32 0.08 18.18
N ALA A 382 30.96 -1.20 18.20
CA ALA A 382 31.35 -2.13 19.25
C ALA A 382 32.87 -2.33 19.34
N ILE A 383 33.59 -2.33 18.20
CA ILE A 383 35.04 -2.54 18.20
C ILE A 383 35.82 -1.27 18.51
N TYR A 384 35.21 -0.08 18.41
CA TYR A 384 35.91 1.20 18.60
C TYR A 384 36.58 1.31 19.97
N SER A 385 35.93 0.82 21.04
CA SER A 385 36.51 0.82 22.40
C SER A 385 37.72 -0.10 22.56
N TYR A 386 37.88 -1.09 21.68
CA TYR A 386 38.96 -2.10 21.75
C TYR A 386 40.07 -1.83 20.73
N ASN A 387 39.72 -1.43 19.51
CA ASN A 387 40.64 -1.16 18.41
C ASN A 387 40.15 0.03 17.54
N PRO A 388 40.45 1.27 17.95
CA PRO A 388 40.01 2.48 17.24
C PRO A 388 40.54 2.57 15.80
N ASP A 389 41.79 2.17 15.56
CA ASP A 389 42.41 2.25 14.24
C ASP A 389 41.69 1.38 13.21
N LEU A 390 41.35 0.15 13.60
CA LEU A 390 40.61 -0.78 12.76
C LEU A 390 39.16 -0.32 12.53
N ALA A 391 38.52 0.24 13.57
CA ALA A 391 37.19 0.83 13.46
C ALA A 391 37.19 2.00 12.47
N MET A 392 38.16 2.93 12.56
CA MET A 392 38.27 4.08 11.66
C MET A 392 38.60 3.69 10.23
N GLN A 393 39.46 2.68 10.03
CA GLN A 393 39.69 2.14 8.69
C GLN A 393 38.40 1.56 8.10
N THR A 394 37.62 0.83 8.89
CA THR A 394 36.35 0.26 8.45
C THR A 394 35.32 1.34 8.17
N LEU A 395 35.27 2.40 8.98
CA LEU A 395 34.39 3.56 8.79
C LEU A 395 34.65 4.22 7.44
N LYS A 396 35.92 4.48 7.13
CA LYS A 396 36.35 5.08 5.87
C LYS A 396 35.96 4.21 4.68
N ASN A 397 36.22 2.90 4.77
CA ASN A 397 35.83 1.95 3.72
C ASN A 397 34.31 1.91 3.50
N MET A 398 33.50 2.03 4.56
CA MET A 398 32.05 2.08 4.44
C MET A 398 31.57 3.42 3.85
N ALA A 399 32.21 4.53 4.21
CA ALA A 399 31.91 5.86 3.69
C ALA A 399 32.25 6.02 2.20
N ASP A 400 33.33 5.36 1.74
CA ASP A 400 33.77 5.36 0.33
C ASP A 400 33.03 4.32 -0.54
N SER A 401 32.15 3.50 0.05
CA SER A 401 31.42 2.44 -0.66
C SER A 401 30.49 2.99 -1.74
N SER A 402 30.35 2.29 -2.86
CA SER A 402 29.36 2.60 -3.90
C SER A 402 27.91 2.36 -3.44
N ASP A 403 27.71 1.52 -2.43
CA ASP A 403 26.41 1.23 -1.85
C ASP A 403 25.93 2.38 -0.94
N LYS A 404 24.75 2.94 -1.27
CA LYS A 404 24.11 4.02 -0.53
C LYS A 404 23.84 3.63 0.93
N TRP A 405 23.43 2.39 1.20
CA TRP A 405 23.10 1.94 2.55
C TRP A 405 24.35 1.77 3.41
N MET A 406 25.46 1.36 2.81
CA MET A 406 26.76 1.31 3.46
C MET A 406 27.25 2.71 3.86
N ARG A 407 27.13 3.70 2.97
CA ARG A 407 27.51 5.10 3.27
C ARG A 407 26.63 5.74 4.33
N LEU A 408 25.31 5.58 4.23
CA LEU A 408 24.36 6.02 5.25
C LEU A 408 24.68 5.36 6.60
N SER A 409 25.05 4.08 6.57
CA SER A 409 25.35 3.35 7.78
C SER A 409 26.64 3.82 8.45
N ALA A 410 27.64 4.19 7.65
CA ALA A 410 28.86 4.82 8.12
C ALA A 410 28.58 6.19 8.75
N ALA A 411 27.74 7.02 8.11
CA ALA A 411 27.40 8.34 8.62
C ALA A 411 26.69 8.28 9.99
N TRP A 412 25.80 7.31 10.18
CA TRP A 412 25.19 7.05 11.49
C TRP A 412 26.23 6.58 12.51
N ALA A 413 27.06 5.59 12.16
CA ALA A 413 28.05 5.04 13.08
C ALA A 413 29.15 6.04 13.47
N ALA A 414 29.33 7.12 12.70
CA ALA A 414 30.21 8.23 13.05
C ALA A 414 29.57 9.24 14.03
N GLY A 415 28.24 9.22 14.15
CA GLY A 415 27.48 10.09 15.05
C GLY A 415 27.24 9.49 16.43
N GLU A 416 27.28 8.16 16.54
CA GLU A 416 27.37 7.41 17.81
C GLU A 416 28.81 7.43 18.32
#